data_AF-A0A921ZV59-F1
#
_entry.id   AF-A0A921ZV59-F1
#
_cell.length_a   1.000
_cell.length_b   1.000
_cell.length_c   1.000
_cell.angle_alpha   90.00
_cell.angle_beta   90.00
_cell.angle_gamma   90.00
#
_symmetry.space_group_name_H-M   'P 1'
#
loop_
_entity.id
_entity.type
_entity.pdbx_description
1 polymer ?
#
loop_
_entity_poly.entity_id
_entity_poly.type
_entity_poly.pdbx_seq_one_letter_code
_entity_poly.pdbx_strand_id
1 'polypeptide(L)' 'MAKCIQFTVNGQICKVNECIPRNTTLNAYLRYYRCLPGTKAMCREGGCGACIVTVRAKRYPSKQTETFSVNSVSTL' A
#
# COMPACT_ATOMS: atom_id res chain seq x y z
N MET A 1 8.90 22.99 3.28
CA MET A 1 9.05 21.65 3.87
C MET A 1 8.45 20.64 2.91
N ALA A 2 9.22 19.68 2.40
CA ALA A 2 8.70 18.65 1.50
C ALA A 2 7.73 17.73 2.25
N LYS A 3 6.56 17.46 1.68
CA LYS A 3 5.55 16.59 2.31
C LYS A 3 5.98 15.13 2.15
N CYS A 4 6.15 14.42 3.26
CA CYS A 4 6.57 13.02 3.27
C CYS A 4 5.55 12.15 4.00
N ILE A 5 5.22 11.00 3.41
CA ILE A 5 4.40 9.96 4.03
C ILE A 5 5.32 8.82 4.47
N GLN A 6 5.11 8.33 5.69
CA GLN A 6 5.88 7.20 6.23
C GLN A 6 4.94 6.05 6.59
N PHE A 7 5.28 4.85 6.14
CA PHE A 7 4.61 3.60 6.51
C PHE A 7 5.60 2.44 6.51
N THR A 8 5.14 1.25 6.88
CA THR A 8 6.01 0.06 6.96
C THR A 8 5.51 -1.01 5.99
N VAL A 9 6.43 -1.62 5.25
CA VAL A 9 6.18 -2.78 4.37
C VAL A 9 7.06 -3.92 4.84
N ASN A 10 6.47 -5.05 5.25
CA ASN A 10 7.19 -6.24 5.72
C ASN A 10 8.26 -5.92 6.79
N GLY A 11 7.94 -5.04 7.73
CA GLY A 11 8.84 -4.59 8.79
C GLY A 11 9.84 -3.49 8.39
N GLN A 12 9.94 -3.13 7.11
CA GLN A 12 10.84 -2.09 6.63
C GLN A 12 10.14 -0.73 6.50
N ILE A 13 10.73 0.30 7.10
CA ILE A 13 10.22 1.67 7.03
C ILE A 13 10.41 2.20 5.59
N CYS A 14 9.30 2.66 5.01
CA CYS A 14 9.22 3.28 3.70
C CYS A 14 8.88 4.77 3.87
N LYS A 15 9.72 5.65 3.32
CA LYS A 15 9.47 7.10 3.25
C LYS A 15 9.20 7.47 1.81
N VAL A 16 8.00 7.95 1.53
CA VAL A 16 7.55 8.40 0.21
C VAL A 16 7.48 9.91 0.22
N ASN A 17 8.10 10.53 -0.78
CA ASN A 17 8.13 11.97 -0.98
C ASN A 17 7.54 12.32 -2.36
N GLU A 18 7.70 13.58 -2.77
CA GLU A 18 7.15 14.13 -4.01
C GLU A 18 7.79 13.56 -5.28
N CYS A 19 8.86 12.77 -5.18
CA CYS A 19 9.46 12.09 -6.34
C CYS A 19 8.59 10.94 -6.87
N ILE A 20 7.63 10.46 -6.07
CA ILE A 20 6.70 9.40 -6.48
C ILE A 20 5.36 10.07 -6.85
N PRO A 21 4.83 9.82 -8.07
CA PRO A 21 3.55 10.37 -8.50
C PRO A 21 2.43 10.06 -7.51
N ARG A 22 1.59 11.05 -7.18
CA ARG A 22 0.50 10.88 -6.19
C ARG A 22 -0.56 9.85 -6.60
N ASN A 23 -0.67 9.55 -7.89
CA ASN A 23 -1.55 8.51 -8.44
C ASN A 23 -0.92 7.10 -8.42
N THR A 24 0.26 6.94 -7.81
CA THR A 24 0.90 5.63 -7.67
C THR A 24 0.12 4.79 -6.68
N THR A 25 -0.50 3.70 -7.15
CA THR A 25 -1.19 2.74 -6.28
C THR A 25 -0.20 1.99 -5.40
N LEU A 26 -0.68 1.46 -4.27
CA LEU A 26 0.15 0.62 -3.39
C LEU A 26 0.76 -0.57 -4.17
N ASN A 27 -0.01 -1.17 -5.07
CA ASN A 27 0.49 -2.26 -5.92
C ASN A 27 1.68 -1.83 -6.79
N ALA A 28 1.57 -0.69 -7.47
CA ALA A 28 2.65 -0.15 -8.30
C ALA A 28 3.89 0.21 -7.44
N TYR A 29 3.67 0.79 -6.26
CA TYR A 29 4.73 1.08 -5.31
C TYR A 29 5.51 -0.18 -4.91
N LEU A 30 4.80 -1.23 -4.49
CA LEU A 30 5.42 -2.49 -4.08
C LEU A 30 6.21 -3.15 -5.21
N ARG A 31 5.63 -3.21 -6.42
CA ARG A 31 6.24 -3.91 -7.55
C ARG A 31 7.44 -3.18 -8.13
N TYR A 32 7.33 -1.87 -8.35
CA TYR A 32 8.31 -1.11 -9.15
C TYR A 32 9.29 -0.30 -8.30
N TYR A 33 8.88 0.22 -7.15
CA TYR A 33 9.76 1.03 -6.27
C TYR A 33 10.38 0.20 -5.15
N ARG A 34 9.69 -0.84 -4.67
CA ARG A 34 10.22 -1.76 -3.65
C ARG A 34 10.74 -3.07 -4.22
N CYS A 35 10.59 -3.31 -5.52
CA CYS A 35 11.00 -4.54 -6.19
C CYS A 35 10.45 -5.81 -5.53
N LEU A 36 9.19 -5.77 -5.08
CA LEU A 36 8.45 -6.89 -4.49
C LEU A 36 7.37 -7.40 -5.47
N PRO A 37 7.71 -8.22 -6.47
CA PRO A 37 6.80 -8.58 -7.57
C PRO A 37 5.78 -9.67 -7.21
N GLY A 38 5.73 -10.12 -5.95
CA GLY A 38 4.85 -11.17 -5.46
C GLY A 38 3.36 -10.81 -5.64
N THR A 39 2.96 -9.63 -5.17
CA THR A 39 1.59 -9.11 -5.35
C THR A 39 1.33 -8.78 -6.82
N LYS A 40 0.24 -9.28 -7.39
CA LYS A 40 -0.04 -9.18 -8.83
C LYS A 40 -1.06 -8.08 -9.14
N ALA A 41 -1.07 -7.59 -10.37
CA ALA A 41 -2.05 -6.65 -10.90
C ALA A 41 -2.70 -7.26 -12.14
N MET A 42 -3.89 -7.83 -11.99
CA MET A 42 -4.59 -8.54 -13.07
C MET A 42 -5.84 -7.76 -13.52
N CYS A 43 -6.97 -7.90 -12.81
CA CYS A 43 -8.22 -7.20 -13.14
C CYS A 43 -8.14 -5.66 -12.97
N ARG A 44 -7.18 -5.15 -12.18
CA ARG A 44 -7.00 -3.72 -11.87
C ARG A 44 -8.21 -3.00 -11.24
N GLU A 45 -9.27 -3.73 -10.90
CA GLU A 45 -10.49 -3.21 -10.28
C GLU A 45 -10.80 -3.85 -8.91
N GLY A 46 -10.02 -4.87 -8.50
CA GLY A 46 -10.13 -5.50 -7.18
C GLY A 46 -11.00 -6.76 -7.11
N GLY A 47 -11.58 -7.22 -8.23
CA GLY A 47 -12.43 -8.42 -8.25
C GLY A 47 -11.69 -9.76 -8.16
N CYS A 48 -10.48 -9.87 -8.72
CA CYS A 48 -9.78 -11.17 -8.83
C CYS A 48 -8.99 -11.61 -7.58
N GLY A 49 -8.84 -10.75 -6.57
CA GLY A 49 -8.05 -11.07 -5.37
C GLY A 49 -6.53 -11.19 -5.54
N ALA A 50 -5.98 -11.18 -6.76
CA ALA A 50 -4.54 -11.35 -7.01
C ALA A 50 -3.64 -10.23 -6.42
N CYS A 51 -4.26 -9.13 -5.98
CA CYS A 51 -3.59 -7.96 -5.44
C CYS A 51 -3.80 -7.76 -3.93
N ILE A 52 -4.34 -8.75 -3.23
CA ILE A 52 -4.64 -8.63 -1.80
C ILE A 52 -3.35 -8.51 -0.98
N VAL A 53 -3.35 -7.58 -0.04
CA VAL A 53 -2.30 -7.40 0.97
C VAL A 53 -2.91 -7.25 2.36
N THR A 54 -2.16 -7.64 3.38
CA THR A 54 -2.55 -7.45 4.79
C THR A 54 -2.08 -6.09 5.29
N VAL A 55 -2.99 -5.32 5.86
CA VAL A 55 -2.73 -4.02 6.48
C VAL A 55 -2.97 -4.13 7.99
N ARG A 56 -2.06 -3.52 8.75
CA ARG A 56 -2.23 -3.26 10.19
C ARG A 56 -2.27 -1.76 10.40
N ALA A 57 -3.41 -1.24 10.84
CA ALA A 57 -3.58 0.18 11.06
C ALA A 57 -4.45 0.44 12.30
N LYS A 58 -4.27 1.62 12.90
CA LYS A 58 -5.14 2.08 14.00
C LYS A 58 -6.45 2.56 13.40
N ARG A 59 -7.57 1.97 13.81
CA ARG A 59 -8.89 2.42 13.40
C ARG A 59 -9.28 3.68 14.18
N TYR A 60 -9.81 4.68 13.49
CA TYR A 60 -10.42 5.84 14.13
C TYR A 60 -11.93 5.60 14.32
N PRO A 61 -12.54 5.95 15.47
CA PRO A 61 -11.98 6.63 16.65
C PRO A 61 -11.41 5.70 17.74
N SER A 62 -11.60 4.38 17.62
CA SER A 62 -11.28 3.41 18.68
C SER A 62 -9.79 3.36 19.05
N LYS A 63 -8.89 3.83 18.16
CA LYS A 63 -7.42 3.76 18.24
C LYS A 63 -6.85 2.34 18.37
N GLN A 64 -7.69 1.31 18.26
CA GLN A 64 -7.27 -0.08 18.30
C GLN A 64 -6.57 -0.44 16.98
N THR A 65 -5.51 -1.24 17.07
CA THR A 65 -4.80 -1.72 15.88
C THR A 65 -5.55 -2.92 15.32
N GLU A 66 -6.15 -2.75 14.15
CA GLU A 66 -6.87 -3.81 13.44
C GLU A 66 -6.02 -4.35 12.30
N THR A 67 -6.21 -5.63 12.00
CA THR A 67 -5.58 -6.31 10.86
C THR A 67 -6.67 -6.65 9.85
N PHE A 68 -6.52 -6.19 8.63
CA PHE A 68 -7.51 -6.40 7.57
C PHE A 68 -6.86 -6.52 6.20
N SER A 69 -7.59 -7.11 5.25
CA SER A 69 -7.14 -7.31 3.88
C SER A 69 -7.64 -6.17 2.99
N VAL A 70 -6.79 -5.69 2.09
CA VAL A 70 -7.15 -4.65 1.10
C VAL A 70 -6.68 -5.01 -0.30
N ASN A 71 -7.41 -4.52 -1.31
CA ASN A 71 -6.99 -4.56 -2.71
C ASN A 71 -5.92 -3.48 -2.97
N SER A 72 -4.68 -3.89 -3.22
CA SER A 72 -3.57 -2.94 -3.43
C SER A 72 -3.67 -2.14 -4.74
N VAL A 73 -4.53 -2.53 -5.68
CA VAL A 73 -4.79 -1.76 -6.92
C VAL A 73 -5.79 -0.62 -6.71
N SER A 74 -6.61 -0.67 -5.66
CA SER A 74 -7.69 0.30 -5.37
C SER A 74 -7.38 1.21 -4.17
N THR A 75 -6.16 1.15 -3.64
CA THR A 75 -5.70 1.98 -2.53
C THR A 75 -5.05 3.25 -3.11
N LEU A 76 -5.86 4.29 -3.24
CA LEU A 76 -5.46 5.68 -3.50
C LEU A 76 -5.64 6.50 -2.21
#